data_AF-A0AA40W101-F1
#
_entry.id   AF-A0AA40W101-F1
#
_cell.length_a   1.000
_cell.length_b   1.000
_cell.length_c   1.000
_cell.angle_alpha   90.00
_cell.angle_beta   90.00
_cell.angle_gamma   90.00
#
_symmetry.space_group_name_H-M   'P 1'
#
loop_
_entity.id
_entity.type
_entity.pdbx_description
1 polymer ?
#
loop_
_entity_poly.entity_id
_entity_poly.type
_entity_poly.pdbx_seq_one_letter_code
_entity_poly.pdbx_strand_id
1 'polypeptide(L)'
;MKPVKPAPIRRDWISKSLAGALLGFALAMGASATLAALTAGIPLATRSQLAMWLVPPVWLGVASTVYFFASGLRAWIWLGGACVLLYGGLLVVKAI
;
A
#
# COMPACT_ATOMS: atom_id res chain seq x y z
N MET A 1 2.95 -33.66 31.33
CA MET A 1 2.28 -33.10 30.13
C MET A 1 3.27 -33.16 28.98
N LYS A 2 2.94 -33.76 27.82
CA LYS A 2 3.82 -33.72 26.64
C LYS A 2 3.77 -32.30 26.04
N PRO A 3 4.92 -31.66 25.74
CA PRO A 3 4.91 -30.35 25.10
C PRO A 3 4.26 -30.47 23.72
N VAL A 4 3.23 -29.66 23.47
CA VAL A 4 2.57 -29.58 22.17
C VAL A 4 3.53 -28.90 21.20
N LYS A 5 3.85 -29.57 20.08
CA LYS A 5 4.69 -28.99 19.03
C LYS A 5 4.00 -27.75 18.46
N PRO A 6 4.68 -26.59 18.39
CA PRO A 6 4.12 -25.39 17.75
C PRO A 6 3.70 -25.69 16.30
N ALA A 7 2.62 -25.06 15.86
CA ALA A 7 2.18 -25.18 14.48
C ALA A 7 3.32 -24.77 13.52
N PRO A 8 3.50 -25.48 12.38
CA PRO A 8 4.55 -25.16 11.43
C PRO A 8 4.39 -23.73 10.90
N ILE A 9 5.52 -23.01 10.78
CA ILE A 9 5.56 -21.67 10.19
C ILE A 9 4.96 -21.73 8.79
N ARG A 10 3.92 -20.94 8.54
CA ARG A 10 3.28 -20.89 7.22
C ARG A 10 4.23 -20.28 6.20
N ARG A 11 4.33 -20.93 5.03
CA ARG A 11 5.20 -20.51 3.91
C ARG A 11 4.62 -19.33 3.09
N ASP A 12 3.67 -18.58 3.65
CA ASP A 12 2.97 -17.52 2.96
C ASP A 12 3.75 -16.19 2.91
N TRP A 13 4.96 -16.15 3.48
CA TRP A 13 5.81 -14.96 3.51
C TRP A 13 6.10 -14.43 2.10
N ILE A 14 6.42 -15.28 1.11
CA ILE A 14 6.66 -14.86 -0.28
C ILE A 14 5.42 -14.15 -0.84
N SER A 15 4.23 -14.72 -0.63
CA SER A 15 2.99 -14.11 -1.09
C SER A 15 2.73 -12.76 -0.43
N LYS A 16 3.06 -12.60 0.85
CA LYS A 16 2.92 -11.32 1.57
C LYS A 16 3.94 -10.29 1.09
N SER A 17 5.20 -10.70 0.89
CA SER A 17 6.25 -9.83 0.35
C SER A 17 5.88 -9.34 -1.04
N LEU A 18 5.36 -10.22 -1.92
CA LEU A 18 4.89 -9.84 -3.25
C LEU A 18 3.67 -8.90 -3.19
N ALA A 19 2.69 -9.17 -2.32
CA ALA A 19 1.56 -8.28 -2.13
C ALA A 19 2.01 -6.89 -1.64
N GLY A 20 2.88 -6.83 -0.63
CA GLY A 20 3.42 -5.58 -0.10
C GLY A 20 4.30 -4.84 -1.10
N ALA A 21 5.09 -5.54 -1.91
CA ALA A 21 5.91 -4.93 -2.95
C ALA A 21 5.04 -4.35 -4.07
N LEU A 22 4.18 -5.16 -4.69
CA LEU A 22 3.41 -4.76 -5.87
C LEU A 22 2.24 -3.84 -5.52
N LEU A 23 1.35 -4.28 -4.62
CA LEU A 23 0.18 -3.48 -4.25
C LEU A 23 0.56 -2.33 -3.32
N GLY A 24 1.57 -2.48 -2.46
CA GLY A 24 2.08 -1.35 -1.70
C GLY A 24 2.70 -0.27 -2.59
N PHE A 25 3.39 -0.64 -3.68
CA PHE A 25 3.89 0.34 -4.64
C PHE A 25 2.73 1.03 -5.38
N ALA A 26 1.72 0.28 -5.81
CA ALA A 26 0.51 0.84 -6.43
C ALA A 26 -0.20 1.82 -5.48
N LEU A 27 -0.35 1.48 -4.20
CA LEU A 27 -0.91 2.38 -3.18
C LEU A 27 -0.07 3.66 -3.02
N ALA A 28 1.27 3.53 -2.97
CA ALA A 28 2.16 4.68 -2.84
C ALA A 28 2.05 5.62 -4.04
N MET A 29 1.97 5.08 -5.26
CA MET A 29 1.76 5.86 -6.48
C MET A 29 0.38 6.52 -6.51
N GLY A 30 -0.68 5.80 -6.13
CA GLY A 30 -2.04 6.35 -6.00
C GLY A 30 -2.11 7.48 -4.97
N ALA A 31 -1.43 7.33 -3.84
CA ALA A 31 -1.38 8.33 -2.78
C ALA A 31 -0.61 9.58 -3.25
N SER A 32 0.53 9.38 -3.93
CA SER A 32 1.31 10.46 -4.56
C SER A 32 0.49 11.25 -5.58
N ALA A 33 -0.22 10.55 -6.47
CA ALA A 33 -1.10 11.18 -7.46
C ALA A 33 -2.27 11.94 -6.81
N THR A 34 -2.85 11.38 -5.74
CA THR A 34 -3.93 12.02 -4.99
C THR A 34 -3.44 13.27 -4.29
N LEU A 35 -2.28 13.22 -3.63
CA LEU A 35 -1.67 14.40 -3.02
C LEU A 35 -1.41 15.49 -4.07
N ALA A 36 -0.87 15.13 -5.23
CA ALA A 36 -0.61 16.07 -6.31
C ALA A 36 -1.89 16.71 -6.88
N ALA A 37 -3.01 15.96 -6.91
CA ALA A 37 -4.31 16.48 -7.31
C ALA A 37 -4.88 17.46 -6.27
N LEU A 38 -4.85 17.09 -4.99
CA LEU A 38 -5.34 17.92 -3.88
C LEU A 38 -4.51 19.19 -3.66
N THR A 39 -3.26 19.20 -4.10
CA THR A 39 -2.33 20.33 -3.94
C THR A 39 -2.15 21.13 -5.24
N ALA A 40 -3.12 21.10 -6.15
CA ALA A 40 -3.02 21.77 -7.45
C ALA A 40 -2.72 23.28 -7.38
N GLY A 41 -3.11 23.95 -6.29
CA GLY A 41 -2.82 25.38 -6.05
C GLY A 41 -1.41 25.68 -5.52
N ILE A 42 -0.60 24.67 -5.21
CA ILE A 42 0.78 24.82 -4.71
C ILE A 42 1.76 24.90 -5.90
N PRO A 43 2.83 25.73 -5.83
CA PRO A 43 3.87 25.77 -6.86
C PRO A 43 4.40 24.38 -7.23
N LEU A 44 4.59 24.14 -8.53
CA LEU A 44 4.94 22.83 -9.06
C LEU A 44 6.19 22.22 -8.40
N ALA A 45 7.21 23.03 -8.13
CA ALA A 45 8.46 22.57 -7.50
C ALA A 45 8.23 21.99 -6.10
N THR A 46 7.41 22.65 -5.27
CA THR A 46 7.10 22.17 -3.93
C THR A 46 6.17 20.95 -4.00
N ARG A 47 5.15 21.00 -4.85
CA ARG A 47 4.21 19.89 -5.04
C ARG A 47 4.90 18.63 -5.53
N SER A 48 5.82 18.72 -6.49
CA SER A 48 6.53 17.57 -7.03
C SER A 48 7.43 16.91 -5.97
N GLN A 49 8.11 17.71 -5.14
CA GLN A 49 8.90 17.20 -4.02
C GLN A 49 8.00 16.47 -3.02
N LEU A 50 6.88 17.07 -2.60
CA LEU A 50 5.94 16.41 -1.68
C LEU A 50 5.40 15.10 -2.25
N ALA A 51 4.97 15.10 -3.51
CA ALA A 51 4.47 13.90 -4.18
C ALA A 51 5.54 12.81 -4.30
N MET A 52 6.79 13.18 -4.61
CA MET A 52 7.92 12.25 -4.71
C MET A 52 8.30 11.66 -3.35
N TRP A 53 8.45 12.51 -2.34
CA TRP A 53 8.87 12.10 -1.00
C TRP A 53 7.80 11.31 -0.24
N LEU A 54 6.54 11.37 -0.66
CA LEU A 54 5.47 10.54 -0.10
C LEU A 54 5.62 9.06 -0.49
N VAL A 55 6.20 8.75 -1.65
CA VAL A 55 6.22 7.37 -2.18
C VAL A 55 7.01 6.41 -1.26
N PRO A 56 8.28 6.66 -0.89
CA PRO A 56 9.04 5.75 -0.04
C PRO A 56 8.40 5.44 1.33
N PRO A 57 7.94 6.43 2.14
CA PRO A 57 7.38 6.14 3.44
C PRO A 57 6.07 5.36 3.36
N VAL A 58 5.22 5.64 2.37
CA VAL A 58 3.98 4.87 2.16
C VAL A 58 4.32 3.45 1.71
N TRP A 59 5.21 3.30 0.72
CA TRP A 59 5.55 1.98 0.19
C TRP A 59 6.22 1.09 1.24
N LEU A 60 7.24 1.60 1.93
CA LEU A 60 7.96 0.85 2.97
C LEU A 60 7.09 0.62 4.21
N GLY A 61 6.20 1.55 4.55
CA GLY A 61 5.21 1.38 5.61
C GLY A 61 4.26 0.21 5.31
N VAL A 62 3.74 0.14 4.09
CA VAL A 62 2.89 -0.99 3.65
C VAL A 62 3.70 -2.29 3.59
N ALA A 63 4.91 -2.28 3.02
CA ALA A 63 5.76 -3.46 2.91
C ALA A 63 6.17 -4.02 4.29
N SER A 64 6.29 -3.17 5.31
CA SER A 64 6.56 -3.59 6.68
C SER A 64 5.32 -4.16 7.37
N THR A 65 4.17 -3.50 7.20
CA THR A 65 2.90 -3.89 7.86
C THR A 65 2.19 -5.08 7.19
N VAL A 66 2.56 -5.46 5.97
CA VAL A 66 1.96 -6.61 5.27
C VAL A 66 2.12 -7.95 6.03
N TYR A 67 3.10 -8.06 6.91
CA TYR A 67 3.31 -9.26 7.72
C TYR A 67 2.32 -9.37 8.89
N PHE A 68 1.56 -8.32 9.20
CA PHE A 68 0.46 -8.37 10.17
C PHE A 68 -0.77 -9.10 9.63
N PHE A 69 -0.87 -9.33 8.32
CA PHE A 69 -1.95 -10.15 7.77
C PHE A 69 -1.79 -11.63 8.14
N ALA A 70 -2.88 -12.24 8.58
CA ALA A 70 -2.91 -13.66 8.98
C ALA A 70 -2.66 -14.66 7.84
N SER A 71 -2.77 -14.24 6.58
CA SER A 71 -2.50 -15.05 5.38
C SER A 71 -2.10 -14.19 4.18
N GLY A 72 -1.39 -14.77 3.21
CA GLY A 72 -1.08 -14.10 1.93
C GLY A 72 -2.31 -13.66 1.14
N LEU A 73 -3.36 -14.50 1.06
CA LEU A 73 -4.61 -14.15 0.39
C LEU A 73 -5.28 -12.91 1.01
N ARG A 74 -5.30 -12.84 2.35
CA ARG A 74 -5.82 -11.65 3.06
C ARG A 74 -5.04 -10.40 2.71
N ALA A 75 -3.71 -10.48 2.61
CA ALA A 75 -2.90 -9.34 2.20
C ALA A 75 -3.28 -8.85 0.79
N TRP A 76 -3.45 -9.75 -0.16
CA TRP A 76 -3.88 -9.42 -1.52
C TRP A 76 -5.26 -8.77 -1.56
N ILE A 77 -6.25 -9.33 -0.86
CA ILE A 77 -7.62 -8.80 -0.86
C ILE A 77 -7.65 -7.41 -0.22
N TRP A 78 -7.01 -7.23 0.93
CA TRP A 78 -7.02 -5.94 1.64
C TRP A 78 -6.25 -4.86 0.89
N LEU A 79 -5.03 -5.15 0.44
CA LEU A 79 -4.24 -4.17 -0.31
C LEU A 79 -4.87 -3.89 -1.69
N GLY A 80 -5.44 -4.91 -2.34
CA GLY A 80 -6.13 -4.76 -3.62
C GLY A 80 -7.40 -3.93 -3.48
N GLY A 81 -8.20 -4.18 -2.43
CA GLY A 81 -9.35 -3.36 -2.09
C GLY A 81 -8.98 -1.91 -1.79
N ALA A 82 -7.89 -1.69 -1.04
CA ALA A 82 -7.37 -0.35 -0.80
C ALA A 82 -6.94 0.36 -2.10
N CYS A 83 -6.29 -0.35 -3.04
CA CYS A 83 -5.97 0.20 -4.36
C CYS A 83 -7.24 0.62 -5.10
N VAL A 84 -8.25 -0.25 -5.18
CA VAL A 84 -9.51 0.05 -5.88
C VAL A 84 -10.19 1.28 -5.28
N LEU A 85 -10.25 1.38 -3.95
CA LEU A 85 -10.83 2.54 -3.26
C LEU A 85 -10.04 3.82 -3.56
N LEU A 86 -8.71 3.76 -3.47
CA LEU A 86 -7.84 4.93 -3.68
C LEU A 86 -7.92 5.45 -5.12
N TYR A 87 -7.79 4.57 -6.11
CA TYR A 87 -7.88 4.95 -7.51
C TYR A 87 -9.31 5.33 -7.92
N GLY A 88 -10.32 4.65 -7.39
CA GLY A 88 -11.73 5.04 -7.57
C GLY A 88 -11.99 6.45 -7.04
N GLY A 89 -11.52 6.77 -5.82
CA GLY A 89 -11.60 8.11 -5.25
C GLY A 89 -10.85 9.15 -6.08
N LEU A 90 -9.64 8.83 -6.56
CA LEU A 90 -8.88 9.73 -7.43
C LEU A 90 -9.60 10.05 -8.74
N LEU A 91 -10.27 9.06 -9.34
CA LEU A 91 -11.07 9.27 -10.54
C LEU A 91 -12.27 10.18 -10.27
N VAL A 92 -12.95 10.01 -9.12
CA VAL A 92 -14.04 10.90 -8.70
C VAL A 92 -13.54 12.33 -8.50
N VAL A 93 -12.41 12.52 -7.83
CA VAL A 93 -11.82 13.86 -7.61
C VAL A 93 -11.46 14.55 -8.94
N LYS A 94 -11.01 13.78 -9.94
CA LYS A 94 -10.69 14.33 -11.27
C LYS A 94 -11.91 14.58 -12.16
N ALA A 95 -13.07 14.02 -11.81
CA ALA A 95 -14.30 14.15 -12.59
C ALA A 95 -15.15 15.35 -12.19
N ILE A 96 -14.81 16.04 -11.09
CA ILE A 96 -15.47 17.23 -10.55
C ILE A 96 -14.60 18.45 -10.85
#